data_AF-C1MTG5-F1
#
_entry.id   AF-C1MTG5-F1
#
_cell.length_a   1.000
_cell.length_b   1.000
_cell.length_c   1.000
_cell.angle_alpha   90.00
_cell.angle_beta   90.00
_cell.angle_gamma   90.00
#
_symmetry.space_group_name_H-M   'P 1'
#
loop_
_entity.id
_entity.type
_entity.pdbx_description
1 polymer ?
#
loop_
_entity_poly.entity_id
_entity_poly.type
_entity_poly.pdbx_seq_one_letter_code
_entity_poly.pdbx_strand_id
1 'polypeptide(L)'
;MRRVASRVLARAWTPAAPASSWRTRGVAPIDADARSTSTSTSTSTSTATAASASVSEDDQQRLFEHYASGLRAILAASDVPDLEKTARVRDLVKLRDAMPVKLTHKFWSAQFLAMAFGHELGFAAAHPPALRAIFNLGVAAAERGLVPYQAIRSAHAQLRQLGVLTCDRVDPPPADASAAAAPPPSAWELFASPRLRASVTAAAAALRNESDGGIAVIDDALGPRLAAAVSRALRRHASERRDDFVAGALDRTGRSDVSARGDVVCWLAGDEGLDDDDDADEGGDSCSKKVLASPPPEIRPGDVAQLVRSCVSDHLINALPKNALLPSDAYVANAMLSVYAPGAPGFVKHLDNCGAADPRRITAVYYPNPNPNEEGKSARGVDDGGELVAFPSDASRRRSIAPVGDRLVMFYSDEVEHEVRGVREGVDGERLALSFWFLKPTGFDPSAMRSA
;
A
#
# COMPACT_ATOMS: atom_id res chain seq x y z
N MET A 1 -16.83 -17.94 -38.46
CA MET A 1 -16.11 -17.99 -37.17
C MET A 1 -16.14 -16.66 -36.39
N ARG A 2 -15.92 -15.47 -37.00
CA ARG A 2 -16.04 -14.15 -36.30
C ARG A 2 -17.40 -13.86 -35.66
N ARG A 3 -18.51 -14.27 -36.27
CA ARG A 3 -19.88 -14.08 -35.72
C ARG A 3 -20.27 -15.08 -34.61
N VAL A 4 -19.49 -16.13 -34.40
CA VAL A 4 -19.78 -17.14 -33.37
C VAL A 4 -19.17 -16.73 -32.03
N ALA A 5 -17.98 -16.11 -32.04
CA ALA A 5 -17.35 -15.58 -30.82
C ALA A 5 -18.17 -14.43 -30.19
N SER A 6 -18.68 -13.47 -30.98
CA SER A 6 -19.52 -12.37 -30.48
C SER A 6 -20.88 -12.86 -29.92
N ARG A 7 -21.43 -13.95 -30.46
CA ARG A 7 -22.67 -14.58 -29.96
C ARG A 7 -22.48 -15.43 -28.72
N VAL A 8 -21.30 -16.02 -28.51
CA VAL A 8 -20.96 -16.75 -27.28
C VAL A 8 -20.75 -15.77 -26.12
N LEU A 9 -20.11 -14.62 -26.37
CA LEU A 9 -19.97 -13.53 -25.38
C LEU A 9 -21.32 -12.88 -25.03
N ALA A 10 -22.17 -12.61 -26.00
CA ALA A 10 -23.53 -12.09 -25.75
C ALA A 10 -24.42 -13.08 -24.99
N ARG A 11 -24.16 -14.40 -25.07
CA ARG A 11 -24.88 -15.43 -24.30
C ARG A 11 -24.31 -15.60 -22.89
N ALA A 12 -22.99 -15.51 -22.70
CA ALA A 12 -22.37 -15.48 -21.38
C ALA A 12 -22.80 -14.26 -20.56
N TRP A 13 -23.12 -13.15 -21.24
CA TRP A 13 -23.52 -11.87 -20.63
C TRP A 13 -24.98 -11.49 -20.92
N THR A 14 -25.88 -12.47 -20.87
CA THR A 14 -27.30 -12.14 -20.71
C THR A 14 -27.57 -11.76 -19.24
N PRO A 15 -28.31 -10.69 -18.96
CA PRO A 15 -28.60 -10.30 -17.58
C PRO A 15 -29.44 -11.38 -16.92
N ALA A 16 -28.88 -12.08 -15.94
CA ALA A 16 -29.72 -12.76 -14.96
C ALA A 16 -30.52 -11.68 -14.22
N ALA A 17 -31.83 -11.90 -14.05
CA ALA A 17 -32.73 -11.02 -13.31
C ALA A 17 -32.11 -10.59 -11.97
N PRO A 18 -32.40 -9.37 -11.47
CA PRO A 18 -31.77 -8.86 -10.26
C PRO A 18 -32.04 -9.82 -9.10
N ALA A 19 -31.00 -10.52 -8.67
CA ALA A 19 -31.06 -11.35 -7.48
C ALA A 19 -31.16 -10.41 -6.27
N SER A 20 -32.39 -10.18 -5.82
CA SER A 20 -32.70 -9.51 -4.56
C SER A 20 -32.27 -10.41 -3.39
N SER A 21 -30.99 -10.42 -3.05
CA SER A 21 -30.45 -10.79 -1.71
C SER A 21 -28.93 -10.98 -1.76
N TRP A 22 -28.18 -9.90 -1.96
CA TRP A 22 -26.74 -9.90 -1.70
C TRP A 22 -26.51 -9.38 -0.29
N ARG A 23 -26.45 -10.29 0.70
CA ARG A 23 -25.84 -9.95 2.00
C ARG A 23 -24.33 -10.08 1.82
N THR A 24 -23.66 -8.96 1.66
CA THR A 24 -22.22 -8.86 1.89
C THR A 24 -21.93 -9.40 3.30
N ARG A 25 -20.94 -10.29 3.46
CA ARG A 25 -20.35 -10.49 4.78
C ARG A 25 -19.70 -9.16 5.12
N GLY A 26 -20.23 -8.47 6.12
CA GLY A 26 -19.87 -7.09 6.46
C GLY A 26 -18.37 -6.88 6.42
N VAL A 27 -17.93 -6.01 5.51
CA VAL A 27 -16.64 -5.34 5.60
C VAL A 27 -16.78 -4.38 6.78
N ALA A 28 -15.87 -4.44 7.74
CA ALA A 28 -15.90 -3.53 8.89
C ALA A 28 -15.95 -2.06 8.40
N PRO A 29 -16.65 -1.16 9.11
CA PRO A 29 -16.77 0.23 8.70
C PRO A 29 -15.39 0.87 8.42
N ILE A 30 -15.31 1.58 7.30
CA ILE A 30 -14.11 2.25 6.78
C ILE A 30 -13.81 3.45 7.69
N ASP A 31 -12.94 3.25 8.67
CA ASP A 31 -12.45 4.31 9.55
C ASP A 31 -11.06 4.73 9.08
N ALA A 32 -11.01 5.86 8.38
CA ALA A 32 -9.77 6.40 7.83
C ALA A 32 -9.07 7.41 8.73
N ASP A 33 -9.52 7.52 9.98
CA ASP A 33 -8.89 8.35 10.99
C ASP A 33 -9.17 7.68 12.33
N ALA A 34 -8.14 7.36 13.10
CA ALA A 34 -8.32 6.94 14.49
C ALA A 34 -8.80 8.15 15.32
N ARG A 35 -10.01 8.67 15.09
CA ARG A 35 -10.65 9.78 15.83
C ARG A 35 -11.81 9.24 16.66
N SER A 36 -11.56 8.91 17.92
CA SER A 36 -12.62 8.58 18.88
C SER A 36 -13.19 9.83 19.55
N THR A 37 -14.51 10.00 19.48
CA THR A 37 -15.31 10.98 20.22
C THR A 37 -15.51 10.56 21.69
N SER A 38 -15.49 11.53 22.61
CA SER A 38 -16.02 11.36 23.96
C SER A 38 -16.99 12.49 24.30
N THR A 39 -18.15 12.09 24.82
CA THR A 39 -19.28 12.94 25.16
C THR A 39 -19.06 13.56 26.54
N SER A 40 -19.09 14.89 26.65
CA SER A 40 -19.36 15.58 27.91
C SER A 40 -20.17 16.84 27.66
N THR A 41 -21.29 16.91 28.36
CA THR A 41 -22.35 17.90 28.29
C THR A 41 -21.89 19.29 28.73
N SER A 42 -21.88 20.27 27.84
CA SER A 42 -22.09 21.69 28.17
C SER A 42 -22.39 22.53 26.94
N THR A 43 -23.21 23.55 27.15
CA THR A 43 -24.01 24.32 26.17
C THR A 43 -23.19 25.39 25.42
N SER A 44 -23.53 25.63 24.14
CA SER A 44 -23.15 26.78 23.27
C SER A 44 -21.68 26.84 22.80
N THR A 45 -21.29 27.10 21.54
CA THR A 45 -21.90 27.80 20.39
C THR A 45 -21.28 27.23 19.10
N SER A 46 -22.04 27.18 18.02
CA SER A 46 -21.73 26.46 16.78
C SER A 46 -20.56 27.03 15.95
N THR A 47 -19.54 26.21 15.73
CA THR A 47 -18.68 26.25 14.53
C THR A 47 -18.49 24.81 14.05
N ALA A 48 -19.18 24.46 12.96
CA ALA A 48 -19.16 23.14 12.35
C ALA A 48 -17.83 22.90 11.64
N THR A 49 -16.91 22.19 12.29
CA THR A 49 -15.76 21.55 11.65
C THR A 49 -16.20 20.21 11.08
N ALA A 50 -16.02 20.04 9.76
CA ALA A 50 -16.39 18.85 9.01
C ALA A 50 -15.68 17.60 9.57
N ALA A 51 -16.45 16.71 10.18
CA ALA A 51 -16.03 15.33 10.42
C ALA A 51 -15.81 14.66 9.06
N SER A 52 -14.67 13.99 8.85
CA SER A 52 -14.50 13.11 7.71
C SER A 52 -15.52 11.98 7.85
N ALA A 53 -16.49 11.93 6.95
CA ALA A 53 -17.50 10.88 6.96
C ALA A 53 -16.82 9.56 6.59
N SER A 54 -16.76 8.63 7.54
CA SER A 54 -16.51 7.21 7.27
C SER A 54 -17.44 6.72 6.16
N VAL A 55 -16.93 6.02 5.15
CA VAL A 55 -17.74 5.51 4.04
C VAL A 55 -18.75 4.51 4.59
N SER A 56 -20.04 4.82 4.47
CA SER A 56 -21.12 3.98 5.00
C SER A 56 -21.24 2.65 4.25
N GLU A 57 -21.87 1.63 4.84
CA GLU A 57 -22.16 0.38 4.12
C GLU A 57 -22.97 0.64 2.83
N ASP A 58 -23.92 1.58 2.86
CA ASP A 58 -24.68 1.99 1.68
C ASP A 58 -23.78 2.61 0.60
N ASP A 59 -22.79 3.43 1.00
CA ASP A 59 -21.82 3.99 0.07
C ASP A 59 -20.92 2.91 -0.54
N GLN A 60 -20.49 1.93 0.26
CA GLN A 60 -19.72 0.78 -0.24
C GLN A 60 -20.52 -0.02 -1.27
N GLN A 61 -21.80 -0.28 -0.99
CA GLN A 61 -22.70 -0.98 -1.90
C GLN A 61 -22.86 -0.21 -3.22
N ARG A 62 -23.11 1.11 -3.14
CA ARG A 62 -23.25 1.98 -4.33
C ARG A 62 -21.97 2.04 -5.16
N LEU A 63 -20.80 2.09 -4.52
CA LEU A 63 -19.50 2.03 -5.20
C LEU A 63 -19.32 0.70 -5.93
N PHE A 64 -19.62 -0.43 -5.26
CA PHE A 64 -19.51 -1.73 -5.89
C PHE A 64 -20.46 -1.90 -7.07
N GLU A 65 -21.72 -1.53 -6.94
CA GLU A 65 -22.72 -1.58 -8.02
C GLU A 65 -22.31 -0.72 -9.21
N HIS A 66 -21.80 0.49 -8.95
CA HIS A 66 -21.26 1.39 -9.98
C HIS A 66 -20.13 0.73 -10.75
N TYR A 67 -19.12 0.19 -10.07
CA TYR A 67 -17.99 -0.45 -10.74
C TYR A 67 -18.39 -1.75 -11.44
N ALA A 68 -19.25 -2.57 -10.86
CA ALA A 68 -19.69 -3.82 -11.46
C ALA A 68 -20.50 -3.58 -12.74
N SER A 69 -21.46 -2.65 -12.70
CA SER A 69 -22.27 -2.30 -13.88
C SER A 69 -21.45 -1.58 -14.94
N GLY A 70 -20.61 -0.62 -14.55
CA GLY A 70 -19.75 0.15 -15.45
C GLY A 70 -18.69 -0.71 -16.13
N LEU A 71 -17.99 -1.58 -15.39
CA LEU A 71 -17.03 -2.53 -15.95
C LEU A 71 -17.73 -3.43 -16.97
N ARG A 72 -18.90 -3.99 -16.63
CA ARG A 72 -19.65 -4.84 -17.56
C ARG A 72 -20.06 -4.10 -18.84
N ALA A 73 -20.43 -2.81 -18.74
CA ALA A 73 -20.72 -1.99 -19.91
C ALA A 73 -19.49 -1.77 -20.80
N ILE A 74 -18.32 -1.48 -20.21
CA ILE A 74 -17.04 -1.35 -20.92
C ILE A 74 -16.67 -2.65 -21.63
N LEU A 75 -16.83 -3.76 -20.91
CA LEU A 75 -16.56 -5.09 -21.42
C LEU A 75 -17.51 -5.44 -22.59
N ALA A 76 -18.82 -5.17 -22.46
CA ALA A 76 -19.83 -5.44 -23.49
C ALA A 76 -19.71 -4.57 -24.73
N ALA A 77 -19.18 -3.35 -24.60
CA ALA A 77 -18.98 -2.42 -25.71
C ALA A 77 -17.75 -2.75 -26.58
N SER A 78 -17.07 -3.87 -26.33
CA SER A 78 -15.80 -4.22 -26.96
C SER A 78 -15.78 -5.68 -27.37
N ASP A 79 -15.23 -5.97 -28.55
CA ASP A 79 -14.78 -7.34 -28.84
C ASP A 79 -13.52 -7.65 -28.01
N VAL A 80 -13.29 -8.93 -27.70
CA VAL A 80 -12.14 -9.39 -26.87
C VAL A 80 -10.78 -8.81 -27.30
N PRO A 81 -10.43 -8.71 -28.60
CA PRO A 81 -9.18 -8.08 -29.02
C PRO A 81 -9.08 -6.57 -28.74
N ASP A 82 -10.21 -5.90 -28.50
CA ASP A 82 -10.30 -4.46 -28.25
C ASP A 82 -10.25 -4.10 -26.76
N LEU A 83 -10.41 -5.09 -25.86
CA LEU A 83 -10.35 -4.88 -24.41
C LEU A 83 -8.97 -4.50 -23.91
N GLU A 84 -7.92 -4.87 -24.65
CA GLU A 84 -6.54 -4.57 -24.30
C GLU A 84 -6.11 -3.15 -24.71
N LYS A 85 -7.00 -2.36 -25.34
CA LYS A 85 -6.69 -1.02 -25.84
C LYS A 85 -6.61 0.04 -24.75
N THR A 86 -5.68 1.00 -24.87
CA THR A 86 -5.58 2.19 -23.99
C THR A 86 -6.89 2.96 -23.90
N ALA A 87 -7.72 2.94 -24.95
CA ALA A 87 -9.08 3.47 -24.90
C ALA A 87 -9.93 2.88 -23.76
N ARG A 88 -9.77 1.60 -23.43
CA ARG A 88 -10.53 0.93 -22.36
C ARG A 88 -10.00 1.20 -20.98
N VAL A 89 -8.68 1.39 -20.84
CA VAL A 89 -8.11 1.92 -19.60
C VAL A 89 -8.64 3.33 -19.33
N ARG A 90 -8.72 4.19 -20.35
CA ARG A 90 -9.34 5.52 -20.23
C ARG A 90 -10.83 5.46 -19.86
N ASP A 91 -11.57 4.47 -20.34
CA ASP A 91 -12.96 4.29 -19.92
C ASP A 91 -13.05 3.86 -18.43
N LEU A 92 -12.08 3.10 -17.92
CA LEU A 92 -11.99 2.79 -16.48
C LEU A 92 -11.63 4.02 -15.64
N VAL A 93 -10.76 4.90 -16.16
CA VAL A 93 -10.47 6.20 -15.53
C VAL A 93 -11.75 7.03 -15.44
N LYS A 94 -12.49 7.18 -16.55
CA LYS A 94 -13.80 7.87 -16.56
C LYS A 94 -14.80 7.22 -15.61
N LEU A 95 -14.81 5.89 -15.52
CA LEU A 95 -15.67 5.16 -14.60
C LEU A 95 -15.32 5.49 -13.15
N ARG A 96 -14.04 5.53 -12.79
CA ARG A 96 -13.59 5.96 -11.46
C ARG A 96 -14.01 7.41 -11.18
N ASP A 97 -13.78 8.31 -12.12
CA ASP A 97 -14.07 9.74 -11.93
C ASP A 97 -15.58 10.04 -11.83
N ALA A 98 -16.41 9.17 -12.38
CA ALA A 98 -17.87 9.22 -12.29
C ALA A 98 -18.45 8.51 -11.05
N MET A 99 -17.62 8.14 -10.06
CA MET A 99 -18.08 7.41 -8.88
C MET A 99 -19.18 8.17 -8.10
N PRO A 100 -20.21 7.46 -7.60
CA PRO A 100 -21.39 8.08 -6.98
C PRO A 100 -21.15 8.54 -5.52
N VAL A 101 -19.96 8.30 -4.98
CA VAL A 101 -19.57 8.58 -3.60
C VAL A 101 -18.27 9.38 -3.63
N LYS A 102 -18.23 10.49 -2.88
CA LYS A 102 -17.03 11.32 -2.77
C LYS A 102 -16.08 10.72 -1.74
N LEU A 103 -14.93 10.24 -2.19
CA LEU A 103 -13.86 9.74 -1.32
C LEU A 103 -12.77 10.80 -1.15
N THR A 104 -12.11 10.78 0.01
CA THR A 104 -10.99 11.69 0.32
C THR A 104 -9.77 11.40 -0.55
N HIS A 105 -9.51 10.11 -0.83
CA HIS A 105 -8.42 9.66 -1.71
C HIS A 105 -8.99 8.82 -2.86
N LYS A 106 -8.45 9.03 -4.07
CA LYS A 106 -8.94 8.34 -5.28
C LYS A 106 -8.70 6.84 -5.19
N PHE A 107 -7.54 6.43 -4.66
CA PHE A 107 -7.14 5.03 -4.53
C PHE A 107 -8.09 4.18 -3.66
N TRP A 108 -8.83 4.77 -2.73
CA TRP A 108 -9.73 3.99 -1.85
C TRP A 108 -10.88 3.32 -2.61
N SER A 109 -11.23 3.86 -3.78
CA SER A 109 -12.20 3.23 -4.68
C SER A 109 -11.64 2.00 -5.41
N ALA A 110 -10.32 1.84 -5.48
CA ALA A 110 -9.64 0.85 -6.30
C ALA A 110 -9.98 -0.59 -5.87
N GLN A 111 -10.23 -0.82 -4.58
CA GLN A 111 -10.64 -2.12 -4.07
C GLN A 111 -12.01 -2.55 -4.64
N PHE A 112 -12.96 -1.62 -4.82
CA PHE A 112 -14.27 -1.94 -5.38
C PHE A 112 -14.19 -2.30 -6.86
N LEU A 113 -13.35 -1.59 -7.63
CA LEU A 113 -13.08 -1.97 -9.02
C LEU A 113 -12.35 -3.33 -9.09
N ALA A 114 -11.42 -3.61 -8.18
CA ALA A 114 -10.75 -4.92 -8.11
C ALA A 114 -11.73 -6.06 -7.80
N MET A 115 -12.70 -5.85 -6.90
CA MET A 115 -13.78 -6.81 -6.64
C MET A 115 -14.65 -7.04 -7.89
N ALA A 116 -14.99 -5.98 -8.62
CA ALA A 116 -15.73 -6.09 -9.88
C ALA A 116 -14.95 -6.93 -10.92
N PHE A 117 -13.64 -6.69 -11.07
CA PHE A 117 -12.77 -7.53 -11.90
C PHE A 117 -12.78 -9.00 -11.46
N GLY A 118 -12.67 -9.28 -10.16
CA GLY A 118 -12.72 -10.64 -9.63
C GLY A 118 -14.00 -11.37 -10.01
N HIS A 119 -15.14 -10.68 -9.98
CA HIS A 119 -16.43 -11.22 -10.39
C HIS A 119 -16.47 -11.57 -11.88
N GLU A 120 -15.99 -10.66 -12.74
CA GLU A 120 -15.96 -10.86 -14.19
C GLU A 120 -14.96 -11.95 -14.62
N LEU A 121 -13.82 -12.07 -13.94
CA LEU A 121 -12.89 -13.19 -14.11
C LEU A 121 -13.55 -14.53 -13.77
N GLY A 122 -14.34 -14.57 -12.69
CA GLY A 122 -15.12 -15.77 -12.32
C GLY A 122 -16.09 -16.21 -13.42
N PHE A 123 -16.84 -15.27 -14.01
CA PHE A 123 -17.74 -15.56 -15.14
C PHE A 123 -16.99 -16.00 -16.39
N ALA A 124 -15.80 -15.44 -16.64
CA ALA A 124 -15.00 -15.75 -17.80
C ALA A 124 -14.15 -17.03 -17.67
N ALA A 125 -14.14 -17.69 -16.50
CA ALA A 125 -13.29 -18.85 -16.23
C ALA A 125 -13.49 -20.02 -17.22
N ALA A 126 -14.70 -20.18 -17.78
CA ALA A 126 -15.00 -21.19 -18.80
C ALA A 126 -14.61 -20.77 -20.24
N HIS A 127 -14.09 -19.55 -20.43
CA HIS A 127 -13.80 -18.93 -21.71
C HIS A 127 -12.39 -18.30 -21.74
N PRO A 128 -11.34 -19.10 -21.99
CA PRO A 128 -9.95 -18.65 -21.83
C PRO A 128 -9.56 -17.35 -22.57
N PRO A 129 -10.01 -17.08 -23.81
CA PRO A 129 -9.70 -15.82 -24.47
C PRO A 129 -10.30 -14.59 -23.77
N ALA A 130 -11.53 -14.71 -23.26
CA ALA A 130 -12.20 -13.63 -22.54
C ALA A 130 -11.57 -13.41 -21.17
N LEU A 131 -11.25 -14.50 -20.46
CA LEU A 131 -10.54 -14.46 -19.19
C LEU A 131 -9.20 -13.71 -19.33
N ARG A 132 -8.41 -14.07 -20.36
CA ARG A 132 -7.12 -13.44 -20.62
C ARG A 132 -7.24 -11.95 -20.90
N ALA A 133 -8.22 -11.54 -21.70
CA ALA A 133 -8.43 -10.13 -22.03
C ALA A 133 -8.87 -9.31 -20.81
N ILE A 134 -9.79 -9.84 -19.99
CA ILE A 134 -10.23 -9.18 -18.74
C ILE A 134 -9.05 -9.06 -17.76
N PHE A 135 -8.26 -10.12 -17.62
CA PHE A 135 -7.08 -10.09 -16.76
C PHE A 135 -6.05 -9.06 -17.25
N ASN A 136 -5.76 -9.03 -18.55
CA ASN A 136 -4.84 -8.07 -19.15
C ASN A 136 -5.30 -6.61 -18.97
N LEU A 137 -6.61 -6.36 -19.07
CA LEU A 137 -7.19 -5.06 -18.76
C LEU A 137 -7.00 -4.72 -17.26
N GLY A 138 -7.16 -5.69 -16.36
CA GLY A 138 -6.88 -5.53 -14.93
C GLY A 138 -5.40 -5.22 -14.64
N VAL A 139 -4.46 -5.85 -15.34
CA VAL A 139 -3.02 -5.53 -15.26
C VAL A 139 -2.76 -4.09 -15.69
N ALA A 140 -3.30 -3.67 -16.83
CA ALA A 140 -3.14 -2.29 -17.30
C ALA A 140 -3.81 -1.27 -16.36
N ALA A 141 -4.96 -1.63 -15.77
CA ALA A 141 -5.63 -0.82 -14.76
C ALA A 141 -4.79 -0.67 -13.49
N ALA A 142 -4.08 -1.72 -13.05
CA ALA A 142 -3.20 -1.66 -11.88
C ALA A 142 -2.03 -0.70 -12.09
N GLU A 143 -1.46 -0.70 -13.30
CA GLU A 143 -0.36 0.21 -13.65
C GLU A 143 -0.77 1.68 -13.66
N ARG A 144 -2.07 1.97 -13.82
CA ARG A 144 -2.65 3.32 -13.66
C ARG A 144 -3.24 3.55 -12.26
N GLY A 145 -2.96 2.67 -11.29
CA GLY A 145 -3.45 2.77 -9.92
C GLY A 145 -4.96 2.66 -9.75
N LEU A 146 -5.66 2.13 -10.76
CA LEU A 146 -7.13 1.96 -10.72
C LEU A 146 -7.55 0.71 -9.93
N VAL A 147 -6.64 -0.25 -9.80
CA VAL A 147 -6.82 -1.45 -8.96
C VAL A 147 -5.51 -1.76 -8.23
N PRO A 148 -5.53 -2.37 -7.04
CA PRO A 148 -4.31 -2.70 -6.32
C PRO A 148 -3.51 -3.79 -7.04
N TYR A 149 -2.18 -3.63 -7.13
CA TYR A 149 -1.27 -4.65 -7.68
C TYR A 149 -1.48 -6.02 -7.04
N GLN A 150 -1.62 -6.07 -5.71
CA GLN A 150 -1.78 -7.31 -4.96
C GLN A 150 -3.06 -8.08 -5.34
N ALA A 151 -4.15 -7.38 -5.68
CA ALA A 151 -5.40 -8.02 -6.08
C ALA A 151 -5.22 -8.76 -7.42
N ILE A 152 -4.57 -8.12 -8.39
CA ILE A 152 -4.27 -8.74 -9.69
C ILE A 152 -3.27 -9.89 -9.55
N ARG A 153 -2.24 -9.76 -8.70
CA ARG A 153 -1.30 -10.86 -8.40
C ARG A 153 -2.00 -12.06 -7.76
N SER A 154 -2.92 -11.82 -6.83
CA SER A 154 -3.68 -12.89 -6.17
C SER A 154 -4.55 -13.64 -7.18
N ALA A 155 -5.25 -12.91 -8.06
CA ALA A 155 -6.01 -13.51 -9.15
C ALA A 155 -5.11 -14.31 -10.12
N HIS A 156 -3.96 -13.75 -10.50
CA HIS A 156 -2.97 -14.42 -11.36
C HIS A 156 -2.49 -15.73 -10.76
N ALA A 157 -2.10 -15.73 -9.48
CA ALA A 157 -1.59 -16.93 -8.81
C ALA A 157 -2.63 -18.05 -8.79
N GLN A 158 -3.90 -17.73 -8.51
CA GLN A 158 -5.00 -18.70 -8.52
C GLN A 158 -5.23 -19.27 -9.94
N LEU A 159 -5.31 -18.40 -10.95
CA LEU A 159 -5.53 -18.82 -12.34
C LEU A 159 -4.34 -19.61 -12.92
N ARG A 160 -3.11 -19.26 -12.53
CA ARG A 160 -1.89 -19.97 -12.92
C ARG A 160 -1.84 -21.37 -12.31
N GLN A 161 -2.21 -21.54 -11.04
CA GLN A 161 -2.28 -22.86 -10.39
C GLN A 161 -3.28 -23.79 -11.07
N LEU A 162 -4.38 -23.23 -11.59
CA LEU A 162 -5.38 -23.97 -12.35
C LEU A 162 -4.98 -24.21 -13.83
N GLY A 163 -3.82 -23.74 -14.26
CA GLY A 163 -3.33 -23.86 -15.64
C GLY A 163 -4.13 -23.05 -16.66
N VAL A 164 -4.91 -22.06 -16.22
CA VAL A 164 -5.86 -21.33 -17.07
C VAL A 164 -5.24 -20.06 -17.65
N LEU A 165 -4.21 -19.49 -17.00
CA LEU A 165 -3.60 -18.24 -17.43
C LEU A 165 -2.11 -18.14 -17.06
N THR A 166 -1.31 -17.59 -17.97
CA THR A 166 0.06 -17.12 -17.70
C THR A 166 0.22 -15.66 -18.17
N CYS A 167 1.03 -14.91 -17.44
CA CYS A 167 1.33 -13.51 -17.74
C CYS A 167 2.74 -13.15 -17.25
N ASP A 168 3.70 -13.15 -18.18
CA ASP A 168 5.12 -12.85 -17.90
C ASP A 168 5.35 -11.41 -17.46
N ARG A 169 4.35 -10.53 -17.58
CA ARG A 169 4.43 -9.17 -17.05
C ARG A 169 4.27 -9.14 -15.53
N VAL A 170 3.42 -10.01 -15.00
CA VAL A 170 3.13 -10.11 -13.57
C VAL A 170 4.12 -11.03 -12.87
N ASP A 171 4.64 -12.03 -13.58
CA ASP A 171 5.75 -12.86 -13.11
C ASP A 171 7.08 -12.13 -13.37
N PRO A 172 7.84 -11.72 -12.35
CA PRO A 172 9.14 -11.11 -12.59
C PRO A 172 10.08 -12.08 -13.32
N PRO A 173 11.03 -11.59 -14.12
CA PRO A 173 12.05 -12.43 -14.71
C PRO A 173 12.85 -13.18 -13.62
N PRO A 174 13.41 -14.36 -13.91
CA PRO A 174 14.22 -15.10 -12.96
C PRO A 174 15.37 -14.25 -12.43
N ALA A 175 15.74 -14.45 -11.16
CA ALA A 175 16.78 -13.70 -10.46
C ALA A 175 18.18 -13.79 -11.13
N ASP A 176 18.36 -14.74 -12.05
CA ASP A 176 19.63 -15.10 -12.68
C ASP A 176 19.95 -14.28 -13.94
N ALA A 177 19.06 -13.37 -14.33
CA ALA A 177 19.35 -12.42 -15.40
C ALA A 177 20.45 -11.45 -14.94
N SER A 178 21.58 -11.42 -15.66
CA SER A 178 22.71 -10.52 -15.39
C SER A 178 22.24 -9.10 -15.06
N ALA A 179 22.63 -8.58 -13.88
CA ALA A 179 22.22 -7.27 -13.36
C ALA A 179 22.52 -6.10 -14.31
N ALA A 180 23.45 -6.27 -15.27
CA ALA A 180 23.81 -5.25 -16.25
C ALA A 180 22.86 -5.15 -17.46
N ALA A 181 21.96 -6.12 -17.66
CA ALA A 181 21.01 -6.15 -18.79
C ALA A 181 19.53 -6.21 -18.35
N ALA A 182 19.26 -6.21 -17.05
CA ALA A 182 17.89 -6.27 -16.52
C ALA A 182 17.18 -4.91 -16.70
N PRO A 183 15.88 -4.90 -17.04
CA PRO A 183 15.10 -3.65 -17.09
C PRO A 183 15.05 -2.95 -15.72
N PRO A 184 14.68 -1.66 -15.66
CA PRO A 184 14.47 -1.00 -14.38
C PRO A 184 13.46 -1.78 -13.51
N PRO A 185 13.64 -1.81 -12.17
CA PRO A 185 12.71 -2.52 -11.30
C PRO A 185 11.31 -1.92 -11.38
N SER A 186 10.30 -2.78 -11.36
CA SER A 186 8.90 -2.38 -11.47
C SER A 186 8.10 -2.68 -10.21
N ALA A 187 6.92 -2.09 -10.11
CA ALA A 187 5.96 -2.44 -9.07
C ALA A 187 5.61 -3.95 -9.09
N TRP A 188 5.49 -4.59 -10.26
CA TRP A 188 5.21 -6.03 -10.31
C TRP A 188 6.32 -6.87 -9.66
N GLU A 189 7.59 -6.48 -9.86
CA GLU A 189 8.74 -7.12 -9.22
C GLU A 189 8.75 -6.86 -7.71
N LEU A 190 8.46 -5.62 -7.29
CA LEU A 190 8.37 -5.22 -5.90
C LEU A 190 7.35 -6.08 -5.12
N PHE A 191 6.14 -6.24 -5.69
CA PHE A 191 5.08 -7.06 -5.10
C PHE A 191 5.30 -8.58 -5.24
N ALA A 192 6.25 -9.00 -6.09
CA ALA A 192 6.65 -10.39 -6.24
C ALA A 192 7.81 -10.78 -5.30
N SER A 193 8.43 -9.82 -4.61
CA SER A 193 9.72 -10.01 -3.95
C SER A 193 9.70 -11.17 -2.94
N PRO A 194 10.41 -12.29 -3.23
CA PRO A 194 10.52 -13.38 -2.26
C PRO A 194 11.37 -12.96 -1.05
N ARG A 195 12.30 -12.02 -1.25
CA ARG A 195 13.14 -11.46 -0.20
C ARG A 195 12.31 -10.67 0.81
N LEU A 196 11.42 -9.79 0.35
CA LEU A 196 10.51 -9.06 1.25
C LEU A 196 9.66 -10.03 2.07
N ARG A 197 9.11 -11.07 1.44
CA ARG A 197 8.33 -12.10 2.15
C ARG A 197 9.14 -12.78 3.24
N ALA A 198 10.38 -13.18 2.94
CA ALA A 198 11.27 -13.80 3.92
C ALA A 198 11.60 -12.81 5.06
N SER A 199 11.89 -11.55 4.75
CA SER A 199 12.17 -10.49 5.71
C SER A 199 11.00 -10.21 6.65
N VAL A 200 9.77 -10.12 6.13
CA VAL A 200 8.56 -9.94 6.95
C VAL A 200 8.27 -11.17 7.82
N THR A 201 8.49 -12.38 7.29
CA THR A 201 8.34 -13.62 8.06
C THR A 201 9.35 -13.70 9.20
N ALA A 202 10.61 -13.33 8.94
CA ALA A 202 11.66 -13.26 9.95
C ALA A 202 11.33 -12.18 11.01
N ALA A 203 10.83 -11.02 10.59
CA ALA A 203 10.39 -9.98 11.51
C ALA A 203 9.24 -10.44 12.41
N ALA A 204 8.24 -11.12 11.85
CA ALA A 204 7.14 -11.71 12.62
C ALA A 204 7.63 -12.74 13.65
N ALA A 205 8.58 -13.59 13.28
CA ALA A 205 9.19 -14.55 14.20
C ALA A 205 9.96 -13.83 15.33
N ALA A 206 10.74 -12.80 15.02
CA ALA A 206 11.46 -12.00 16.01
C ALA A 206 10.51 -11.24 16.95
N LEU A 207 9.40 -10.68 16.45
CA LEU A 207 8.41 -10.03 17.30
C LEU A 207 7.83 -10.98 18.36
N ARG A 208 7.59 -12.24 17.99
CA ARG A 208 7.06 -13.27 18.89
C ARG A 208 8.10 -13.81 19.85
N ASN A 209 9.38 -13.71 19.51
CA ASN A 209 10.45 -14.18 20.37
C ASN A 209 10.58 -13.26 21.58
N GLU A 210 10.29 -13.80 22.77
CA GLU A 210 10.36 -13.01 23.99
C GLU A 210 11.75 -12.42 24.21
N SER A 211 12.84 -13.08 23.82
CA SER A 211 14.20 -12.55 24.00
C SER A 211 14.47 -11.28 23.20
N ASP A 212 13.72 -11.04 22.13
CA ASP A 212 13.89 -9.87 21.27
C ASP A 212 13.14 -8.63 21.78
N GLY A 213 12.35 -8.77 22.84
CA GLY A 213 11.70 -7.63 23.50
C GLY A 213 10.63 -6.94 22.66
N GLY A 214 10.03 -7.66 21.69
CA GLY A 214 9.00 -7.12 20.80
C GLY A 214 9.55 -6.17 19.73
N ILE A 215 10.82 -6.31 19.35
CA ILE A 215 11.49 -5.50 18.33
C ILE A 215 12.17 -6.42 17.30
N ALA A 216 11.88 -6.21 16.03
CA ALA A 216 12.55 -6.84 14.91
C ALA A 216 13.30 -5.80 14.08
N VAL A 217 14.54 -6.12 13.69
CA VAL A 217 15.36 -5.29 12.78
C VAL A 217 15.86 -6.21 11.68
N ILE A 218 15.49 -5.92 10.44
CA ILE A 218 15.86 -6.69 9.27
C ILE A 218 16.58 -5.78 8.28
N ASP A 219 17.83 -6.10 8.01
CA ASP A 219 18.62 -5.46 6.95
C ASP A 219 18.40 -6.14 5.60
N ASP A 220 18.69 -5.43 4.52
CA ASP A 220 18.52 -5.90 3.14
C ASP A 220 17.11 -6.40 2.85
N ALA A 221 16.08 -5.69 3.35
CA ALA A 221 14.70 -6.16 3.35
C ALA A 221 14.14 -6.38 1.93
N LEU A 222 14.48 -5.51 0.98
CA LEU A 222 14.11 -5.61 -0.43
C LEU A 222 15.25 -6.12 -1.31
N GLY A 223 16.50 -5.93 -0.87
CA GLY A 223 17.70 -6.14 -1.65
C GLY A 223 18.07 -4.92 -2.50
N PRO A 224 19.34 -4.79 -2.91
CA PRO A 224 19.93 -3.54 -3.38
C PRO A 224 19.21 -2.93 -4.59
N ARG A 225 18.77 -3.75 -5.55
CA ARG A 225 18.12 -3.28 -6.78
C ARG A 225 16.73 -2.68 -6.52
N LEU A 226 15.88 -3.36 -5.76
CA LEU A 226 14.55 -2.85 -5.41
C LEU A 226 14.66 -1.71 -4.38
N ALA A 227 15.55 -1.83 -3.41
CA ALA A 227 15.77 -0.80 -2.40
C ALA A 227 16.24 0.53 -3.01
N ALA A 228 17.16 0.50 -3.99
CA ALA A 228 17.62 1.70 -4.69
C ALA A 228 16.49 2.35 -5.51
N ALA A 229 15.59 1.56 -6.11
CA ALA A 229 14.42 2.08 -6.81
C ALA A 229 13.41 2.73 -5.85
N VAL A 230 13.10 2.06 -4.73
CA VAL A 230 12.23 2.59 -3.67
C VAL A 230 12.82 3.86 -3.04
N SER A 231 14.11 3.85 -2.72
CA SER A 231 14.87 5.00 -2.21
C SER A 231 14.76 6.20 -3.14
N ARG A 232 15.02 5.99 -4.44
CA ARG A 232 14.91 7.03 -5.47
C ARG A 232 13.49 7.61 -5.57
N ALA A 233 12.47 6.76 -5.59
CA ALA A 233 11.08 7.17 -5.70
C ALA A 233 10.65 8.05 -4.51
N LEU A 234 10.89 7.59 -3.29
CA LEU A 234 10.48 8.31 -2.07
C LEU A 234 11.30 9.58 -1.85
N ARG A 235 12.61 9.58 -2.16
CA ARG A 235 13.46 10.78 -2.03
C ARG A 235 13.10 11.84 -3.05
N ARG A 236 12.84 11.45 -4.31
CA ARG A 236 12.37 12.35 -5.36
C ARG A 236 11.06 13.01 -4.93
N HIS A 237 10.11 12.21 -4.44
CA HIS A 237 8.85 12.74 -3.92
C HIS A 237 9.06 13.71 -2.76
N ALA A 238 9.90 13.37 -1.78
CA ALA A 238 10.22 14.26 -0.66
C ALA A 238 10.84 15.60 -1.09
N SER A 239 11.62 15.62 -2.18
CA SER A 239 12.22 16.85 -2.72
C SER A 239 11.29 17.66 -3.62
N GLU A 240 10.54 16.99 -4.52
CA GLU A 240 9.74 17.65 -5.56
C GLU A 240 8.34 18.03 -5.07
N ARG A 241 7.80 17.28 -4.10
CA ARG A 241 6.47 17.48 -3.51
C ARG A 241 6.58 18.03 -2.09
N ARG A 242 7.59 18.85 -1.81
CA ARG A 242 7.85 19.37 -0.46
C ARG A 242 6.68 20.15 0.14
N ASP A 243 5.87 20.78 -0.71
CA ASP A 243 4.67 21.52 -0.31
C ASP A 243 3.55 20.61 0.23
N ASP A 244 3.59 19.31 -0.07
CA ASP A 244 2.65 18.33 0.48
C ASP A 244 3.02 17.89 1.91
N PHE A 245 4.20 18.29 2.41
CA PHE A 245 4.68 17.92 3.74
C PHE A 245 4.24 18.95 4.79
N VAL A 246 3.72 18.46 5.90
CA VAL A 246 3.31 19.28 7.06
C VAL A 246 4.12 18.92 8.29
N ALA A 247 4.22 19.83 9.26
CA ALA A 247 4.88 19.52 10.53
C ALA A 247 4.22 18.32 11.21
N GLY A 248 5.02 17.39 11.74
CA GLY A 248 4.53 16.21 12.44
C GLY A 248 3.66 16.58 13.64
N ALA A 249 2.42 16.10 13.65
CA ALA A 249 1.51 16.28 14.79
C ALA A 249 1.86 15.32 15.94
N LEU A 250 1.67 15.78 17.17
CA LEU A 250 1.84 15.01 18.40
C LEU A 250 0.59 14.19 18.76
N ASP A 251 -0.59 14.70 18.42
CA ASP A 251 -1.86 14.10 18.77
C ASP A 251 -2.96 14.41 17.74
N ARG A 252 -4.16 13.90 18.05
CA ARG A 252 -5.38 14.03 17.22
C ARG A 252 -5.85 15.47 17.03
N THR A 253 -5.36 16.43 17.82
CA THR A 253 -5.75 17.84 17.66
C THR A 253 -4.93 18.54 16.56
N GLY A 254 -3.99 17.83 15.92
CA GLY A 254 -3.08 18.40 14.92
C GLY A 254 -2.02 19.31 15.53
N ARG A 255 -1.85 19.27 16.86
CA ARG A 255 -0.85 20.07 17.56
C ARG A 255 0.54 19.58 17.17
N SER A 256 1.38 20.48 16.66
CA SER A 256 2.80 20.22 16.46
C SER A 256 3.62 21.02 17.45
N ASP A 257 4.75 20.46 17.86
CA ASP A 257 5.76 21.15 18.66
C ASP A 257 7.12 20.64 18.20
N VAL A 258 7.90 21.52 17.57
CA VAL A 258 9.21 21.17 17.01
C VAL A 258 10.18 20.70 18.11
N SER A 259 10.02 21.17 19.36
CA SER A 259 10.84 20.72 20.47
C SER A 259 10.56 19.27 20.88
N ALA A 260 9.34 18.79 20.60
CA ALA A 260 8.93 17.42 20.86
C ALA A 260 9.09 16.53 19.62
N ARG A 261 8.82 17.04 18.42
CA ARG A 261 8.80 16.29 17.16
C ARG A 261 9.22 17.20 15.98
N GLY A 262 10.38 16.91 15.40
CA GLY A 262 11.06 17.75 14.42
C GLY A 262 10.95 17.32 12.95
N ASP A 263 10.14 16.31 12.61
CA ASP A 263 9.90 15.93 11.22
C ASP A 263 8.82 16.78 10.54
N VAL A 264 8.92 16.82 9.22
CA VAL A 264 7.77 17.04 8.35
C VAL A 264 7.31 15.69 7.79
N VAL A 265 6.01 15.55 7.59
CA VAL A 265 5.36 14.31 7.17
C VAL A 265 4.45 14.52 5.97
N CYS A 266 4.42 13.54 5.09
CA CYS A 266 3.45 13.40 4.01
C CYS A 266 2.77 12.03 4.13
N TRP A 267 1.46 11.97 3.90
CA TRP A 267 0.68 10.73 3.98
C TRP A 267 0.44 10.18 2.59
N LEU A 268 1.04 9.03 2.30
CA LEU A 268 0.95 8.36 1.02
C LEU A 268 -0.25 7.38 0.99
N ALA A 269 -1.24 7.67 0.17
CA ALA A 269 -2.47 6.93 0.03
C ALA A 269 -2.40 5.80 -1.01
N GLY A 270 -1.40 5.82 -1.89
CA GLY A 270 -1.20 4.79 -2.92
C GLY A 270 -1.43 5.28 -4.35
N ASP A 271 -1.86 6.53 -4.54
CA ASP A 271 -2.06 7.20 -5.83
C ASP A 271 -0.94 8.19 -6.20
N GLU A 272 0.09 8.31 -5.37
CA GLU A 272 1.20 9.24 -5.63
C GLU A 272 2.05 8.80 -6.83
N GLY A 273 2.24 9.72 -7.78
CA GLY A 273 2.97 9.50 -9.02
C GLY A 273 2.12 8.94 -10.16
N LEU A 274 0.78 8.85 -10.01
CA LEU A 274 -0.12 8.41 -11.09
C LEU A 274 -0.38 9.50 -12.14
N ASP A 275 -0.45 10.76 -11.72
CA ASP A 275 -0.80 11.88 -12.61
C ASP A 275 0.40 12.31 -13.50
N ASP A 276 1.63 11.90 -13.16
CA ASP A 276 2.85 12.21 -13.94
C ASP A 276 2.88 11.51 -15.33
N ASP A 277 2.08 10.46 -15.51
CA ASP A 277 2.00 9.65 -16.73
C ASP A 277 0.91 10.14 -17.73
N ASP A 278 0.02 11.04 -17.31
CA ASP A 278 -1.15 11.44 -18.14
C ASP A 278 -0.81 12.50 -19.20
N ASP A 279 0.29 13.25 -19.05
CA ASP A 279 0.75 14.25 -20.03
C ASP A 279 1.36 13.64 -21.31
N ALA A 280 1.63 12.33 -21.34
CA ALA A 280 2.35 11.67 -22.44
C ALA A 280 1.44 11.11 -23.56
N ASP A 281 0.12 11.08 -23.39
CA ASP A 281 -0.79 10.26 -24.22
C ASP A 281 -1.83 11.07 -25.02
N GLU A 282 -1.62 12.38 -25.24
CA GLU A 282 -2.48 13.19 -26.14
C GLU A 282 -2.36 12.82 -27.63
N GLY A 283 -1.51 11.85 -28.00
CA GLY A 283 -1.20 11.49 -29.39
C GLY A 283 -1.54 10.06 -29.82
N GLY A 284 -2.78 9.81 -30.25
CA GLY A 284 -3.09 8.81 -31.29
C GLY A 284 -3.53 7.38 -30.89
N ASP A 285 -4.45 6.84 -31.68
CA ASP A 285 -5.23 5.59 -31.51
C ASP A 285 -4.45 4.27 -31.75
N SER A 286 -3.19 4.17 -31.31
CA SER A 286 -2.40 2.93 -31.48
C SER A 286 -1.65 2.53 -30.21
N CYS A 287 -2.33 1.94 -29.22
CA CYS A 287 -1.63 1.49 -28.02
C CYS A 287 -2.43 0.43 -27.27
N SER A 288 -1.96 -0.82 -27.29
CA SER A 288 -2.60 -1.97 -26.62
C SER A 288 -1.59 -3.11 -26.50
N LYS A 289 -1.08 -3.58 -27.65
CA LYS A 289 0.14 -4.40 -27.70
C LYS A 289 1.32 -3.69 -27.04
N LYS A 290 1.36 -2.35 -27.16
CA LYS A 290 2.35 -1.50 -26.49
C LYS A 290 2.26 -1.54 -24.97
N VAL A 291 1.10 -1.61 -24.31
CA VAL A 291 1.08 -1.57 -22.83
C VAL A 291 1.75 -2.81 -22.24
N LEU A 292 1.34 -4.02 -22.67
CA LEU A 292 1.95 -5.26 -22.19
C LEU A 292 3.36 -5.53 -22.75
N ALA A 293 3.71 -4.96 -23.91
CA ALA A 293 5.03 -5.12 -24.52
C ALA A 293 6.05 -4.01 -24.17
N SER A 294 5.59 -2.85 -23.70
CA SER A 294 6.44 -1.80 -23.15
C SER A 294 7.00 -2.24 -21.81
N PRO A 295 8.19 -1.77 -21.42
CA PRO A 295 8.67 -1.98 -20.06
C PRO A 295 7.62 -1.47 -19.05
N PRO A 296 7.43 -2.17 -17.92
CA PRO A 296 6.58 -1.67 -16.85
C PRO A 296 7.09 -0.32 -16.34
N PRO A 297 6.20 0.53 -15.79
CA PRO A 297 6.61 1.82 -15.24
C PRO A 297 7.61 1.63 -14.09
N GLU A 298 8.45 2.65 -13.88
CA GLU A 298 9.30 2.71 -12.70
C GLU A 298 8.44 2.73 -11.42
N ILE A 299 9.04 2.27 -10.31
CA ILE A 299 8.37 2.29 -9.00
C ILE A 299 8.06 3.73 -8.58
N ARG A 300 6.80 3.99 -8.23
CA ARG A 300 6.31 5.29 -7.74
C ARG A 300 6.13 5.27 -6.22
N PRO A 301 6.05 6.43 -5.56
CA PRO A 301 5.77 6.51 -4.12
C PRO A 301 4.48 5.79 -3.73
N GLY A 302 3.42 5.91 -4.55
CA GLY A 302 2.15 5.22 -4.33
C GLY A 302 2.28 3.71 -4.38
N ASP A 303 3.12 3.16 -5.28
CA ASP A 303 3.36 1.71 -5.35
C ASP A 303 3.99 1.18 -4.06
N VAL A 304 4.90 1.96 -3.44
CA VAL A 304 5.52 1.61 -2.15
C VAL A 304 4.51 1.67 -1.01
N ALA A 305 3.64 2.67 -0.99
CA ALA A 305 2.56 2.76 0.00
C ALA A 305 1.61 1.56 -0.11
N GLN A 306 1.24 1.17 -1.33
CA GLN A 306 0.45 -0.03 -1.59
C GLN A 306 1.19 -1.32 -1.17
N LEU A 307 2.50 -1.42 -1.39
CA LEU A 307 3.31 -2.58 -0.99
C LEU A 307 3.24 -2.82 0.52
N VAL A 308 3.46 -1.78 1.32
CA VAL A 308 3.44 -1.90 2.78
C VAL A 308 2.03 -2.22 3.27
N ARG A 309 1.00 -1.60 2.67
CA ARG A 309 -0.39 -1.86 3.03
C ARG A 309 -0.84 -3.28 2.71
N SER A 310 -0.54 -3.77 1.53
CA SER A 310 -1.12 -5.02 1.04
C SER A 310 -0.18 -6.20 1.23
N CYS A 311 1.07 -6.11 0.74
CA CYS A 311 2.00 -7.24 0.80
C CYS A 311 2.59 -7.46 2.18
N VAL A 312 3.06 -6.40 2.85
CA VAL A 312 3.61 -6.55 4.21
C VAL A 312 2.51 -6.99 5.17
N SER A 313 1.31 -6.41 5.06
CA SER A 313 0.14 -6.86 5.84
C SER A 313 -0.18 -8.34 5.62
N ASP A 314 -0.35 -8.77 4.37
CA ASP A 314 -0.66 -10.17 4.06
C ASP A 314 0.42 -11.12 4.60
N HIS A 315 1.70 -10.77 4.46
CA HIS A 315 2.79 -11.59 4.98
C HIS A 315 2.82 -11.63 6.51
N LEU A 316 2.55 -10.52 7.19
CA LEU A 316 2.43 -10.47 8.66
C LEU A 316 1.24 -11.29 9.14
N ILE A 317 0.05 -11.09 8.57
CA ILE A 317 -1.17 -11.82 8.94
C ILE A 317 -0.97 -13.33 8.81
N ASN A 318 -0.27 -13.78 7.77
CA ASN A 318 0.01 -15.19 7.55
C ASN A 318 1.10 -15.75 8.48
N ALA A 319 2.04 -14.92 8.94
CA ALA A 319 3.14 -15.34 9.82
C ALA A 319 2.81 -15.24 11.32
N LEU A 320 1.82 -14.44 11.68
CA LEU A 320 1.39 -14.22 13.06
C LEU A 320 0.22 -15.15 13.44
N PRO A 321 -0.05 -15.32 14.76
CA PRO A 321 -1.23 -16.02 15.23
C PRO A 321 -2.52 -15.47 14.62
N LYS A 322 -3.52 -16.35 14.46
CA LYS A 322 -4.84 -15.94 13.96
C LYS A 322 -5.41 -14.82 14.82
N ASN A 323 -6.04 -13.84 14.17
CA ASN A 323 -6.62 -12.65 14.81
C ASN A 323 -5.61 -11.74 15.53
N ALA A 324 -4.29 -11.87 15.24
CA ALA A 324 -3.30 -10.93 15.75
C ALA A 324 -3.47 -9.52 15.15
N LEU A 325 -3.88 -9.46 13.89
CA LEU A 325 -4.05 -8.24 13.11
C LEU A 325 -5.39 -8.28 12.37
N LEU A 326 -5.92 -7.09 12.06
CA LEU A 326 -6.99 -6.92 11.08
C LEU A 326 -6.51 -7.33 9.68
N PRO A 327 -7.42 -7.78 8.78
CA PRO A 327 -7.07 -8.17 7.41
C PRO A 327 -6.62 -6.98 6.56
N SER A 328 -5.88 -7.24 5.47
CA SER A 328 -5.27 -6.20 4.62
C SER A 328 -6.28 -5.21 4.00
N ASP A 329 -7.53 -5.63 3.81
CA ASP A 329 -8.64 -4.81 3.32
C ASP A 329 -9.28 -3.91 4.39
N ALA A 330 -9.02 -4.16 5.68
CA ALA A 330 -9.43 -3.26 6.77
C ALA A 330 -8.49 -2.03 6.90
N TYR A 331 -7.38 -2.00 6.17
CA TYR A 331 -6.43 -0.88 6.23
C TYR A 331 -6.77 0.17 5.18
N VAL A 332 -7.42 1.22 5.63
CA VAL A 332 -7.57 2.47 4.88
C VAL A 332 -6.41 3.43 5.17
N ALA A 333 -5.55 3.08 6.11
CA ALA A 333 -4.46 3.94 6.58
C ALA A 333 -3.43 4.23 5.49
N ASN A 334 -3.03 5.49 5.43
CA ASN A 334 -1.96 5.97 4.55
C ASN A 334 -0.59 5.63 5.17
N ALA A 335 0.42 5.43 4.33
CA ALA A 335 1.79 5.29 4.81
C ALA A 335 2.36 6.68 5.12
N MET A 336 2.96 6.87 6.29
CA MET A 336 3.53 8.15 6.69
C MET A 336 4.99 8.22 6.23
N LEU A 337 5.28 9.05 5.22
CA LEU A 337 6.64 9.40 4.85
C LEU A 337 7.10 10.57 5.71
N SER A 338 8.07 10.32 6.58
CA SER A 338 8.66 11.33 7.48
C SER A 338 10.03 11.76 7.00
N VAL A 339 10.33 13.05 7.17
CA VAL A 339 11.60 13.68 6.77
C VAL A 339 12.12 14.53 7.92
N TYR A 340 13.34 14.21 8.37
CA TYR A 340 14.10 15.04 9.29
C TYR A 340 15.27 15.68 8.55
N ALA A 341 15.29 17.01 8.50
CA ALA A 341 16.41 17.76 7.92
C ALA A 341 17.65 17.69 8.82
N PRO A 342 18.86 17.93 8.29
CA PRO A 342 20.05 18.18 9.12
C PRO A 342 19.76 19.24 10.19
N GLY A 343 20.14 18.96 11.44
CA GLY A 343 19.87 19.83 12.59
C GLY A 343 18.48 19.66 13.23
N ALA A 344 17.60 18.82 12.68
CA ALA A 344 16.30 18.57 13.30
C ALA A 344 16.45 17.89 14.68
N PRO A 345 15.65 18.28 15.69
CA PRO A 345 15.83 17.82 17.09
C PRO A 345 15.43 16.36 17.33
N GLY A 346 14.78 15.70 16.37
CA GLY A 346 14.31 14.32 16.50
C GLY A 346 12.87 14.24 16.99
N PHE A 347 12.51 13.15 17.68
CA PHE A 347 11.20 12.94 18.28
C PHE A 347 11.40 12.36 19.69
N VAL A 348 10.91 13.08 20.70
CA VAL A 348 10.97 12.68 22.11
C VAL A 348 10.42 11.27 22.35
N LYS A 349 10.84 10.66 23.45
CA LYS A 349 10.41 9.33 23.87
C LYS A 349 8.88 9.24 24.01
N HIS A 350 8.26 8.28 23.32
CA HIS A 350 6.81 8.05 23.33
C HIS A 350 6.45 6.58 23.06
N LEU A 351 5.18 6.23 23.27
CA LEU A 351 4.54 5.07 22.67
C LEU A 351 3.78 5.52 21.43
N ASP A 352 3.79 4.69 20.39
CA ASP A 352 2.94 4.95 19.24
C ASP A 352 1.48 4.85 19.65
N ASN A 353 1.08 3.76 20.32
CA ASN A 353 -0.30 3.55 20.75
C ASN A 353 -0.64 4.45 21.97
N CYS A 354 -1.64 5.32 21.82
CA CYS A 354 -2.07 6.26 22.86
C CYS A 354 -3.24 5.76 23.73
N GLY A 355 -3.21 4.49 24.14
CA GLY A 355 -4.12 3.92 25.14
C GLY A 355 -5.19 2.97 24.57
N ALA A 356 -6.12 2.54 25.44
CA ALA A 356 -7.02 1.40 25.17
C ALA A 356 -7.92 1.52 23.92
N ALA A 357 -8.19 2.74 23.45
CA ALA A 357 -9.01 3.00 22.26
C ALA A 357 -8.20 3.07 20.95
N ASP A 358 -6.87 3.02 21.02
CA ASP A 358 -6.00 3.04 19.85
C ASP A 358 -5.75 1.60 19.35
N PRO A 359 -6.16 1.27 18.12
CA PRO A 359 -6.03 -0.09 17.60
C PRO A 359 -4.62 -0.41 17.07
N ARG A 360 -3.67 0.53 17.06
CA ARG A 360 -2.32 0.26 16.55
C ARG A 360 -1.62 -0.83 17.38
N ARG A 361 -1.13 -1.87 16.71
CA ARG A 361 -0.50 -3.03 17.34
C ARG A 361 0.95 -3.22 16.90
N ILE A 362 1.23 -3.13 15.61
CA ILE A 362 2.60 -3.24 15.10
C ILE A 362 2.90 -1.98 14.32
N THR A 363 3.99 -1.31 14.68
CA THR A 363 4.59 -0.26 13.87
C THR A 363 5.62 -0.91 12.98
N ALA A 364 5.58 -0.62 11.68
CA ALA A 364 6.63 -0.93 10.73
C ALA A 364 7.24 0.36 10.20
N VAL A 365 8.57 0.43 10.22
CA VAL A 365 9.36 1.55 9.72
C VAL A 365 10.36 1.02 8.71
N TYR A 366 10.24 1.45 7.46
CA TYR A 366 11.22 1.18 6.42
C TYR A 366 12.08 2.43 6.18
N TYR A 367 13.40 2.25 6.08
CA TYR A 367 14.35 3.33 5.86
C TYR A 367 14.81 3.37 4.40
N PRO A 368 14.33 4.34 3.59
CA PRO A 368 14.73 4.52 2.19
C PRO A 368 15.96 5.45 2.06
N ASN A 369 16.84 5.47 3.06
CA ASN A 369 18.04 6.31 3.05
C ASN A 369 19.12 5.71 2.13
N PRO A 370 20.16 6.47 1.73
CA PRO A 370 21.28 5.91 0.98
C PRO A 370 21.86 4.68 1.67
N ASN A 371 22.01 3.59 0.91
CA ASN A 371 22.71 2.39 1.34
C ASN A 371 24.22 2.55 1.05
N PRO A 372 25.14 1.98 1.86
CA PRO A 372 26.59 1.99 1.56
C PRO A 372 26.98 1.42 0.20
N ASN A 373 26.11 0.62 -0.42
CA ASN A 373 26.31 0.06 -1.75
C ASN A 373 25.90 1.02 -2.89
N GLU A 374 25.38 2.23 -2.60
CA GLU A 374 25.10 3.26 -3.61
C GLU A 374 26.36 4.08 -3.90
N GLU A 375 26.90 4.00 -5.12
CA GLU A 375 28.08 4.76 -5.54
C GLU A 375 27.91 6.28 -5.35
N GLY A 376 28.92 6.93 -4.75
CA GLY A 376 28.99 8.38 -4.62
C GLY A 376 28.16 9.00 -3.49
N LYS A 377 27.54 8.21 -2.62
CA LYS A 377 26.83 8.69 -1.42
C LYS A 377 27.39 8.03 -0.16
N SER A 378 27.62 8.80 0.90
CA SER A 378 27.87 8.21 2.21
C SER A 378 26.59 7.54 2.70
N ALA A 379 26.71 6.29 3.16
CA ALA A 379 25.65 5.67 3.95
C ALA A 379 25.36 6.52 5.18
N ARG A 380 24.08 6.62 5.56
CA ARG A 380 23.76 7.13 6.89
C ARG A 380 24.35 6.20 7.94
N GLY A 381 25.27 6.74 8.73
CA GLY A 381 25.93 6.04 9.82
C GLY A 381 25.30 6.36 11.17
N VAL A 382 25.78 5.69 12.22
CA VAL A 382 25.42 6.00 13.61
C VAL A 382 25.85 7.43 13.99
N ASP A 383 26.94 7.93 13.39
CA ASP A 383 27.49 9.24 13.71
C ASP A 383 26.64 10.41 13.19
N ASP A 384 25.71 10.18 12.26
CA ASP A 384 24.88 11.23 11.66
C ASP A 384 23.67 11.63 12.54
N GLY A 385 23.47 10.95 13.66
CA GLY A 385 22.26 11.08 14.46
C GLY A 385 21.04 10.45 13.79
N GLY A 386 19.83 10.80 14.25
CA GLY A 386 18.60 10.29 13.66
C GLY A 386 18.28 8.83 13.98
N GLU A 387 18.99 8.19 14.91
CA GLU A 387 18.72 6.81 15.28
C GLU A 387 17.35 6.68 15.95
N LEU A 388 16.65 5.58 15.65
CA LEU A 388 15.51 5.13 16.46
C LEU A 388 16.06 4.41 17.69
N VAL A 389 15.84 4.95 18.88
CA VAL A 389 16.22 4.30 20.12
C VAL A 389 14.98 3.68 20.75
N ALA A 390 14.95 2.35 20.79
CA ALA A 390 13.86 1.58 21.36
C ALA A 390 14.18 1.18 22.81
N PHE A 391 13.18 1.36 23.68
CA PHE A 391 13.20 1.07 25.11
C PHE A 391 12.15 -0.01 25.40
N PRO A 392 12.46 -1.30 25.15
CA PRO A 392 11.58 -2.39 25.55
C PRO A 392 11.48 -2.45 27.09
N SER A 393 10.50 -3.20 27.60
CA SER A 393 10.25 -3.33 29.05
C SER A 393 11.45 -3.84 29.84
N ASP A 394 12.30 -4.67 29.23
CA ASP A 394 13.61 -5.04 29.75
C ASP A 394 14.67 -4.03 29.28
N ALA A 395 15.11 -3.16 30.20
CA ALA A 395 16.08 -2.10 29.92
C ALA A 395 17.42 -2.62 29.37
N SER A 396 17.80 -3.87 29.66
CA SER A 396 19.01 -4.49 29.11
C SER A 396 18.96 -4.69 27.58
N ARG A 397 17.75 -4.61 27.01
CA ARG A 397 17.48 -4.82 25.59
C ARG A 397 17.26 -3.52 24.85
N ARG A 398 17.61 -2.37 25.44
CA ARG A 398 17.63 -1.08 24.73
C ARG A 398 18.42 -1.23 23.43
N ARG A 399 17.82 -0.82 22.30
CA ARG A 399 18.47 -0.88 20.99
C ARG A 399 18.56 0.53 20.40
N SER A 400 19.73 0.91 19.91
CA SER A 400 19.93 2.10 19.09
C SER A 400 20.04 1.67 17.63
N ILE A 401 19.08 2.06 16.80
CA ILE A 401 18.92 1.53 15.45
C ILE A 401 19.17 2.67 14.46
N ALA A 402 20.30 2.59 13.75
CA ALA A 402 20.63 3.56 12.71
C ALA A 402 19.64 3.47 11.53
N PRO A 403 19.24 4.60 10.92
CA PRO A 403 18.29 4.66 9.81
C PRO A 403 18.95 4.30 8.47
N VAL A 404 19.60 3.14 8.41
CA VAL A 404 20.35 2.64 7.24
C VAL A 404 19.40 2.30 6.09
N GLY A 405 19.80 2.55 4.84
CA GLY A 405 19.03 2.18 3.66
C GLY A 405 18.72 0.68 3.57
N ASP A 406 17.49 0.35 3.17
CA ASP A 406 16.96 -1.02 3.06
C ASP A 406 16.76 -1.75 4.40
N ARG A 407 16.69 -1.00 5.50
CA ARG A 407 16.34 -1.54 6.82
C ARG A 407 14.85 -1.46 7.08
N LEU A 408 14.26 -2.59 7.47
CA LEU A 408 12.90 -2.71 7.99
C LEU A 408 12.96 -2.94 9.50
N VAL A 409 12.31 -2.07 10.27
CA VAL A 409 12.15 -2.20 11.72
C VAL A 409 10.68 -2.43 12.01
N MET A 410 10.37 -3.40 12.87
CA MET A 410 9.02 -3.61 13.37
C MET A 410 9.03 -3.71 14.89
N PHE A 411 8.03 -3.15 15.54
CA PHE A 411 7.89 -3.25 16.99
C PHE A 411 6.43 -3.15 17.44
N TYR A 412 6.14 -3.63 18.65
CA TYR A 412 4.80 -3.49 19.24
C TYR A 412 4.51 -2.04 19.60
N SER A 413 3.49 -1.46 18.97
CA SER A 413 3.12 -0.05 19.10
C SER A 413 2.69 0.33 20.53
N ASP A 414 2.19 -0.64 21.30
CA ASP A 414 1.67 -0.48 22.67
C ASP A 414 2.63 -0.96 23.77
N GLU A 415 3.78 -1.53 23.42
CA GLU A 415 4.72 -2.09 24.41
C GLU A 415 6.13 -1.47 24.31
N VAL A 416 6.54 -0.97 23.14
CA VAL A 416 7.89 -0.46 22.91
C VAL A 416 7.89 1.06 22.88
N GLU A 417 8.27 1.66 24.00
CA GLU A 417 8.61 3.09 24.02
C GLU A 417 9.82 3.34 23.13
N HIS A 418 9.82 4.44 22.40
CA HIS A 418 10.93 4.78 21.51
C HIS A 418 11.07 6.28 21.33
N GLU A 419 12.26 6.72 20.95
CA GLU A 419 12.57 8.09 20.55
C GLU A 419 13.32 8.06 19.21
N VAL A 420 13.28 9.18 18.49
CA VAL A 420 14.17 9.44 17.35
C VAL A 420 15.17 10.49 17.80
N ARG A 421 16.46 10.18 17.74
CA ARG A 421 17.51 11.17 18.06
C ARG A 421 17.52 12.29 17.04
N GLY A 422 18.00 13.45 17.48
CA GLY A 422 18.24 14.57 16.57
C GLY A 422 19.19 14.20 15.44
N VAL A 423 18.95 14.75 14.26
CA VAL A 423 19.83 14.61 13.11
C VAL A 423 20.92 15.67 13.26
N ARG A 424 22.19 15.25 13.21
CA ARG A 424 23.32 16.15 13.41
C ARG A 424 23.34 17.24 12.32
N GLU A 425 23.75 18.45 12.68
CA GLU A 425 23.96 19.53 11.73
C GLU A 425 25.15 19.20 10.79
N GLY A 426 25.08 19.61 9.53
CA GLY A 426 26.16 19.41 8.56
C GLY A 426 26.30 17.99 7.98
N VAL A 427 25.38 17.07 8.31
CA VAL A 427 25.29 15.77 7.62
C VAL A 427 24.71 15.94 6.21
N ASP A 428 25.17 15.12 5.27
CA ASP A 428 24.67 15.18 3.90
C ASP A 428 23.27 14.51 3.79
N GLY A 429 22.36 15.23 3.15
CA GLY A 429 20.98 14.81 2.90
C GLY A 429 20.04 14.77 4.12
N GLU A 430 18.78 14.41 3.87
CA GLU A 430 17.72 14.29 4.88
C GLU A 430 17.52 12.84 5.35
N ARG A 431 17.02 12.66 6.58
CA ARG A 431 16.65 11.34 7.11
C ARG A 431 15.20 11.07 6.75
N LEU A 432 14.99 10.07 5.91
CA LEU A 432 13.66 9.61 5.53
C LEU A 432 13.30 8.34 6.29
N ALA A 433 12.00 8.19 6.59
CA ALA A 433 11.44 6.92 7.05
C ALA A 433 9.99 6.79 6.60
N LEU A 434 9.62 5.64 6.04
CA LEU A 434 8.25 5.29 5.70
C LEU A 434 7.67 4.45 6.83
N SER A 435 6.67 4.98 7.52
CA SER A 435 6.02 4.31 8.66
C SER A 435 4.62 3.83 8.29
N PHE A 436 4.24 2.67 8.80
CA PHE A 436 2.90 2.11 8.67
C PHE A 436 2.50 1.39 9.96
N TRP A 437 1.22 1.44 10.31
CA TRP A 437 0.73 0.83 11.54
C TRP A 437 -0.31 -0.25 11.22
N PHE A 438 -0.04 -1.46 11.68
CA PHE A 438 -0.96 -2.59 11.61
C PHE A 438 -1.84 -2.63 12.87
N LEU A 439 -3.12 -2.97 12.69
CA LEU A 439 -4.17 -2.74 13.66
C LEU A 439 -4.61 -4.07 14.26
N LYS A 440 -4.92 -4.10 15.56
CA LYS A 440 -5.50 -5.27 16.23
C LYS A 440 -7.02 -5.25 16.14
N PRO A 441 -7.69 -6.42 16.08
CA PRO A 441 -9.13 -6.52 16.21
C PRO A 441 -9.60 -6.13 17.61
N THR A 442 -10.88 -5.76 17.73
CA THR A 442 -11.53 -5.54 19.03
C THR A 442 -11.48 -6.82 19.88
N GLY A 443 -11.14 -6.68 21.16
CA GLY A 443 -11.02 -7.83 22.08
C GLY A 443 -9.77 -8.69 21.87
N PHE A 444 -8.77 -8.19 21.14
CA PHE A 444 -7.46 -8.84 21.00
C PHE A 444 -6.83 -9.18 22.35
N ASP A 445 -6.34 -10.41 22.48
CA ASP A 445 -5.57 -10.89 23.63
C ASP A 445 -4.06 -10.87 23.32
N PRO A 446 -3.28 -10.00 23.98
CA PRO A 446 -1.82 -9.92 23.78
C PRO A 446 -1.07 -11.22 24.09
N SER A 447 -1.60 -12.09 24.95
CA SER A 447 -0.96 -13.37 25.30
C SER A 447 -0.86 -14.32 24.10
N ALA A 448 -1.74 -14.17 23.11
CA ALA A 448 -1.74 -14.95 21.89
C ALA A 448 -0.47 -14.75 21.06
N MET A 449 0.20 -13.60 21.18
CA MET A 449 1.42 -13.28 20.43
C MET A 449 2.66 -14.00 20.94
N ARG A 450 2.70 -14.27 22.26
CA ARG A 450 3.87 -14.82 22.97
C ARG A 450 3.81 -16.34 23.13
N SER A 451 2.68 -16.94 22.76
CA SER A 451 2.51 -18.39 22.76
C SER A 451 3.15 -18.98 21.49
N ALA A 452 4.36 -19.50 21.62
CA ALA A 452 5.04 -20.30 20.60
C ALA A 452 5.72 -21.51 21.26
#